data_AF-A0A8S3ENY5-F1
#
_entry.id   AF-A0A8S3ENY5-F1
#
_cell.length_a   1.000
_cell.length_b   1.000
_cell.length_c   1.000
_cell.angle_alpha   90.00
_cell.angle_beta   90.00
_cell.angle_gamma   90.00
#
_symmetry.space_group_name_H-M   'P 1'
#
loop_
_entity.id
_entity.type
_entity.pdbx_description
1 polymer ?
#
loop_
_entity_poly.entity_id
_entity_poly.type
_entity_poly.pdbx_seq_one_letter_code
_entity_poly.pdbx_strand_id
1 'polypeptide(L)'
;FVLLSKRSFIPFDGDFQIKTSFPAQITSENRVIDWKTALDAIECARIVSKLATLEKLPDNVWVLPTLFASQVKDDDNTTFYIRGGLRDAYCNGNVLGVPEHLTPIIACALTTRNIITPDKTLFESLVEFGFNPLILFRDISNAIIGSQLHFIAIRWVPDAHTQNIAYLLDMNRKCFVGLLLKDSECEKNKIISGGKLASLIFPSVTPTESEHQSTQRIIISTLYFHHTIYTKHIEPLARLLNKKYHISVTDIQTITHNSLTSWIAKNINANIQHKIDLTGRYYERNLACKTLKIGTPPHYRLISNHKLILAIP
;
A
#
# COMPACT_ATOMS: atom_id res chain seq x y z
N PHE A 1 13.38 19.01 1.80
CA PHE A 1 12.25 18.94 0.85
C PHE A 1 10.95 18.60 1.56
N VAL A 2 9.82 19.20 1.16
CA VAL A 2 8.47 18.85 1.68
C VAL A 2 7.82 17.82 0.75
N LEU A 3 7.31 16.73 1.31
CA LEU A 3 6.68 15.65 0.55
C LEU A 3 5.19 15.90 0.28
N LEU A 4 4.56 15.03 -0.52
CA LEU A 4 3.16 15.13 -0.95
C LEU A 4 2.15 15.27 0.21
N SER A 5 2.46 14.73 1.39
CA SER A 5 1.62 14.83 2.59
C SER A 5 1.62 16.23 3.23
N LYS A 6 2.50 17.13 2.79
CA LYS A 6 2.78 18.49 3.32
C LYS A 6 3.27 18.55 4.77
N ARG A 7 3.13 17.47 5.53
CA ARG A 7 3.59 17.30 6.91
C ARG A 7 4.78 16.35 7.05
N SER A 8 5.34 15.89 5.94
CA SER A 8 6.53 15.03 5.92
C SER A 8 7.66 15.76 5.20
N PHE A 9 8.84 15.72 5.80
CA PHE A 9 10.04 16.44 5.36
C PHE A 9 11.20 15.47 5.21
N ILE A 10 12.01 15.65 4.17
CA ILE A 10 13.32 14.99 4.04
C ILE A 10 14.38 16.08 4.23
N PRO A 11 15.27 15.98 5.24
CA PRO A 11 16.41 16.87 5.38
C PRO A 11 17.30 16.82 4.14
N PHE A 12 18.03 17.90 3.83
CA PHE A 12 18.86 17.95 2.62
C PHE A 12 19.95 16.86 2.61
N ASP A 13 20.58 16.62 3.76
CA ASP A 13 21.68 15.64 3.92
C ASP A 13 21.24 14.36 4.66
N GLY A 14 19.93 14.07 4.72
CA GLY A 14 19.39 12.96 5.49
C GLY A 14 18.69 11.90 4.64
N ASP A 15 18.99 10.63 4.89
CA ASP A 15 18.18 9.49 4.43
C ASP A 15 17.16 9.12 5.52
N PHE A 16 16.28 10.06 5.86
CA PHE A 16 15.16 9.83 6.77
C PHE A 16 14.06 10.87 6.54
N GLN A 17 12.86 10.60 7.02
CA GLN A 17 11.73 11.53 6.93
C GLN A 17 11.28 11.95 8.33
N ILE A 18 11.10 13.26 8.53
CA ILE A 18 10.45 13.81 9.72
C ILE A 18 8.98 14.01 9.36
N LYS A 19 8.05 13.39 10.06
CA LYS A 19 6.61 13.68 9.92
C LYS A 19 6.10 14.35 11.17
N THR A 20 5.53 15.53 11.01
CA THR A 20 5.03 16.34 12.14
C THR A 20 3.51 16.37 12.12
N SER A 21 2.92 16.67 13.27
CA SER A 21 1.56 17.20 13.32
C SER A 21 1.49 18.48 12.50
N PHE A 22 0.42 18.60 11.72
CA PHE A 22 0.10 19.78 10.93
C PHE A 22 -1.40 20.06 11.13
N PRO A 23 -1.78 21.01 12.00
CA PRO A 23 -3.17 21.26 12.39
C PRO A 23 -3.94 22.00 11.29
N ALA A 24 -3.93 21.44 10.09
CA ALA A 24 -4.69 21.89 8.94
C ALA A 24 -5.39 20.70 8.28
N GLN A 25 -6.51 20.98 7.64
CA GLN A 25 -7.24 19.99 6.87
C GLN A 25 -6.56 19.79 5.52
N ILE A 26 -6.13 18.57 5.23
CA ILE A 26 -5.67 18.18 3.90
C ILE A 26 -6.58 17.05 3.42
N THR A 27 -7.17 17.25 2.25
CA THR A 27 -8.23 16.43 1.63
C THR A 27 -9.54 16.39 2.43
N SER A 28 -9.64 15.49 3.40
CA SER A 28 -10.85 15.23 4.19
C SER A 28 -10.56 15.16 5.69
N GLU A 29 -9.30 15.12 6.08
CA GLU A 29 -8.87 14.86 7.45
C GLU A 29 -7.97 15.99 7.98
N ASN A 30 -8.07 16.27 9.27
CA ASN A 30 -7.09 17.06 9.99
C ASN A 30 -5.79 16.27 10.09
N ARG A 31 -4.68 16.92 9.78
CA ARG A 31 -3.37 16.25 9.71
C ARG A 31 -2.58 16.35 11.02
N VAL A 32 -3.28 16.25 12.15
CA VAL A 32 -2.70 16.04 13.48
C VAL A 32 -2.31 14.56 13.63
N ILE A 33 -1.24 14.29 14.35
CA ILE A 33 -0.81 12.95 14.76
C ILE A 33 -1.03 12.89 16.26
N ASP A 34 -2.03 12.11 16.70
CA ASP A 34 -2.16 11.85 18.13
C ASP A 34 -1.00 10.97 18.63
N TRP A 35 -0.65 11.12 19.91
CA TRP A 35 0.46 10.38 20.50
C TRP A 35 0.31 8.86 20.37
N LYS A 36 -0.92 8.36 20.51
CA LYS A 36 -1.24 6.94 20.35
C LYS A 36 -0.87 6.42 18.96
N THR A 37 -1.17 7.18 17.91
CA THR A 37 -0.84 6.84 16.53
C THR A 37 0.67 6.80 16.32
N ALA A 38 1.42 7.69 16.97
CA ALA A 38 2.87 7.66 16.93
C ALA A 38 3.44 6.42 17.64
N LEU A 39 2.88 6.03 18.79
CA LEU A 39 3.27 4.78 19.47
C LEU A 39 2.90 3.52 18.66
N ASP A 40 1.71 3.50 18.05
CA ASP A 40 1.29 2.43 17.14
C ASP A 40 2.27 2.29 15.96
N ALA A 41 2.83 3.40 15.48
CA ALA A 41 3.80 3.40 14.39
C ALA A 41 5.12 2.71 14.76
N ILE A 42 5.61 2.96 15.98
CA ILE A 42 6.81 2.30 16.52
C ILE A 42 6.57 0.80 16.72
N GLU A 43 5.41 0.45 17.28
CA GLU A 43 5.04 -0.96 17.49
C GLU A 43 4.86 -1.71 16.16
N CYS A 44 4.24 -1.06 15.16
CA CYS A 44 4.16 -1.56 13.79
C CYS A 44 5.56 -1.84 13.23
N ALA A 45 6.49 -0.89 13.32
CA ALA A 45 7.87 -1.08 12.83
C ALA A 45 8.53 -2.30 13.50
N ARG A 46 8.37 -2.47 14.81
CA ARG A 46 8.89 -3.63 15.55
C ARG A 46 8.33 -4.95 15.04
N ILE A 47 7.05 -4.98 14.67
CA ILE A 47 6.38 -6.18 14.17
C ILE A 47 6.80 -6.50 12.74
N VAL A 48 6.89 -5.50 11.88
CA VAL A 48 7.40 -5.65 10.52
C VAL A 48 8.84 -6.15 10.53
N SER A 49 9.69 -5.64 11.44
CA SER A 49 11.04 -6.15 11.64
C SER A 49 11.04 -7.65 12.00
N LYS A 50 10.17 -8.09 12.92
CA LYS A 50 10.03 -9.52 13.25
C LYS A 50 9.54 -10.35 12.07
N LEU A 51 8.57 -9.84 11.31
CA LEU A 51 8.07 -10.49 10.10
C LEU A 51 9.19 -10.67 9.07
N ALA A 52 10.02 -9.65 8.87
CA ALA A 52 11.20 -9.69 7.99
C ALA A 52 12.22 -10.74 8.44
N THR A 53 12.57 -10.78 9.74
CA THR A 53 13.48 -11.79 10.31
C THR A 53 12.95 -13.22 10.18
N LEU A 54 11.63 -13.39 10.23
CA LEU A 54 10.96 -14.69 10.07
C LEU A 54 10.64 -15.03 8.61
N GLU A 55 11.13 -14.22 7.66
CA GLU A 55 10.90 -14.38 6.22
C GLU A 55 9.40 -14.49 5.87
N LYS A 56 8.59 -13.67 6.55
CA LYS A 56 7.13 -13.60 6.37
C LYS A 56 6.68 -12.42 5.53
N LEU A 57 7.55 -11.51 5.13
CA LEU A 57 7.20 -10.49 4.14
C LEU A 57 7.22 -11.11 2.73
N PRO A 58 6.66 -10.46 1.69
CA PRO A 58 6.88 -10.84 0.31
C PRO A 58 8.33 -10.52 -0.13
N ASP A 59 8.94 -11.36 -0.95
CA ASP A 59 10.38 -11.27 -1.30
C ASP A 59 10.80 -9.96 -1.99
N ASN A 60 9.89 -9.30 -2.70
CA ASN A 60 10.16 -8.05 -3.42
C ASN A 60 9.51 -6.83 -2.74
N VAL A 61 9.43 -6.87 -1.42
CA VAL A 61 8.85 -5.79 -0.62
C VAL A 61 9.82 -5.30 0.44
N TRP A 62 9.98 -3.99 0.46
CA TRP A 62 10.66 -3.23 1.49
C TRP A 62 9.64 -2.39 2.26
N VAL A 63 9.85 -2.20 3.55
CA VAL A 63 8.99 -1.38 4.41
C VAL A 63 9.82 -0.37 5.16
N LEU A 64 9.50 0.92 5.02
CA LEU A 64 10.16 1.98 5.78
C LEU A 64 9.65 2.01 7.23
N PRO A 65 10.52 1.77 8.23
CA PRO A 65 10.10 1.78 9.62
C PRO A 65 9.91 3.19 10.15
N THR A 66 9.02 3.35 11.12
CA THR A 66 9.08 4.49 12.04
C THR A 66 10.09 4.14 13.14
N LEU A 67 11.13 4.96 13.27
CA LEU A 67 12.28 4.71 14.15
C LEU A 67 12.09 5.36 15.53
N PHE A 68 11.61 6.61 15.54
CA PHE A 68 11.47 7.41 16.76
C PHE A 68 10.18 8.21 16.72
N ALA A 69 9.60 8.49 17.87
CA ALA A 69 8.47 9.40 18.04
C ALA A 69 8.72 10.28 19.26
N SER A 70 8.26 11.52 19.22
CA SER A 70 8.34 12.44 20.35
C SER A 70 7.18 13.43 20.34
N GLN A 71 6.92 14.02 21.50
CA GLN A 71 5.83 14.94 21.77
C GLN A 71 6.19 15.81 22.98
N VAL A 72 5.76 17.07 22.99
CA VAL A 72 5.63 17.81 24.25
C VAL A 72 4.50 17.18 25.03
N LYS A 73 4.75 16.86 26.31
CA LYS A 73 3.81 16.12 27.15
C LYS A 73 2.38 16.67 27.02
N ASP A 74 1.47 15.78 26.65
CA ASP A 74 0.02 16.03 26.50
C ASP A 74 -0.38 17.05 25.40
N ASP A 75 0.49 17.33 24.41
CA ASP A 75 0.17 18.20 23.26
C ASP A 75 0.36 17.52 21.89
N ASP A 76 -0.74 16.99 21.32
CA ASP A 76 -0.75 16.31 20.02
C ASP A 76 -0.33 17.20 18.84
N ASN A 77 -0.38 18.53 18.97
CA ASN A 77 0.07 19.43 17.91
C ASN A 77 1.60 19.45 17.77
N THR A 78 2.31 18.98 18.80
CA THR A 78 3.78 18.89 18.80
C THR A 78 4.28 17.49 18.46
N THR A 79 3.37 16.51 18.31
CA THR A 79 3.76 15.14 17.97
C THR A 79 4.51 15.13 16.64
N PHE A 80 5.64 14.44 16.62
CA PHE A 80 6.32 14.09 15.40
C PHE A 80 6.92 12.69 15.52
N TYR A 81 7.22 12.11 14.37
CA TYR A 81 8.02 10.90 14.31
C TYR A 81 9.03 10.94 13.17
N ILE A 82 10.09 10.15 13.34
CA ILE A 82 11.15 9.93 12.39
C ILE A 82 10.90 8.59 11.71
N ARG A 83 10.73 8.62 10.40
CA ARG A 83 10.71 7.44 9.55
C ARG A 83 12.10 7.22 8.96
N GLY A 84 12.57 5.99 8.98
CA GLY A 84 13.82 5.60 8.36
C GLY A 84 13.83 5.84 6.85
N GLY A 85 15.03 5.98 6.31
CA GLY A 85 15.23 6.14 4.87
C GLY A 85 15.36 4.81 4.15
N LEU A 86 15.87 4.88 2.92
CA LEU A 86 16.07 3.71 2.08
C LEU A 86 16.99 2.68 2.73
N ARG A 87 18.00 3.12 3.48
CA ARG A 87 18.96 2.24 4.18
C ARG A 87 18.37 1.53 5.40
N ASP A 88 17.30 2.07 5.97
CA ASP A 88 16.64 1.51 7.16
C ASP A 88 15.51 0.53 6.81
N ALA A 89 15.18 0.39 5.52
CA ALA A 89 14.03 -0.37 5.08
C ALA A 89 14.14 -1.86 5.44
N TYR A 90 13.07 -2.44 5.97
CA TYR A 90 13.01 -3.88 6.28
C TYR A 90 12.57 -4.68 5.06
N CYS A 91 13.28 -5.76 4.75
CA CYS A 91 12.87 -6.79 3.79
C CYS A 91 13.24 -8.18 4.33
N ASN A 92 12.74 -9.24 3.69
CA ASN A 92 13.13 -10.61 4.05
C ASN A 92 14.65 -10.79 4.02
N GLY A 93 15.15 -11.65 4.91
CA GLY A 93 16.51 -12.16 4.88
C GLY A 93 17.58 -11.21 5.40
N ASN A 94 17.44 -10.68 6.63
CA ASN A 94 18.45 -9.92 7.41
C ASN A 94 19.22 -8.77 6.71
N VAL A 95 18.96 -8.49 5.45
CA VAL A 95 19.51 -7.37 4.69
C VAL A 95 18.65 -6.17 5.04
N LEU A 96 19.27 -5.16 5.66
CA LEU A 96 18.65 -3.86 5.83
C LEU A 96 18.88 -3.05 4.56
N GLY A 97 17.81 -2.40 4.11
CA GLY A 97 17.87 -1.36 3.11
C GLY A 97 17.49 -1.76 1.69
N VAL A 98 17.07 -0.76 0.93
CA VAL A 98 16.84 -0.84 -0.51
C VAL A 98 18.19 -0.76 -1.22
N PRO A 99 18.50 -1.65 -2.18
CA PRO A 99 19.73 -1.57 -2.97
C PRO A 99 19.90 -0.20 -3.66
N GLU A 100 21.11 0.39 -3.58
CA GLU A 100 21.37 1.79 -4.01
C GLU A 100 21.12 2.05 -5.51
N HIS A 101 21.18 1.03 -6.35
CA HIS A 101 20.91 1.15 -7.79
C HIS A 101 19.41 1.26 -8.12
N LEU A 102 18.52 1.01 -7.14
CA LEU A 102 17.08 1.09 -7.33
C LEU A 102 16.57 2.51 -7.08
N THR A 103 15.73 2.97 -8.00
CA THR A 103 15.09 4.29 -7.94
C THR A 103 13.65 4.15 -7.44
N PRO A 104 13.29 4.71 -6.27
CA PRO A 104 11.91 4.73 -5.81
C PRO A 104 11.09 5.80 -6.52
N ILE A 105 9.96 5.41 -7.11
CA ILE A 105 8.96 6.33 -7.67
C ILE A 105 7.64 6.13 -6.94
N ILE A 106 7.13 7.16 -6.26
CA ILE A 106 5.80 7.09 -5.59
C ILE A 106 4.72 6.73 -6.62
N ALA A 107 3.93 5.71 -6.34
CA ALA A 107 3.03 5.09 -7.32
C ALA A 107 2.02 6.07 -7.91
N CYS A 108 1.51 7.05 -7.12
CA CYS A 108 0.59 8.05 -7.65
C CYS A 108 1.25 9.00 -8.66
N ALA A 109 2.56 9.23 -8.58
CA ALA A 109 3.28 10.08 -9.52
C ALA A 109 3.35 9.45 -10.92
N LEU A 110 3.33 8.11 -11.01
CA LEU A 110 3.47 7.38 -12.26
C LEU A 110 2.38 7.74 -13.29
N THR A 111 1.14 7.91 -12.82
CA THR A 111 -0.02 8.26 -13.66
C THR A 111 -0.40 9.73 -13.60
N THR A 112 0.37 10.54 -12.85
CA THR A 112 0.13 11.98 -12.76
C THR A 112 0.72 12.67 -13.98
N ARG A 113 -0.02 13.67 -14.49
CA ARG A 113 0.46 14.54 -15.56
C ARG A 113 1.37 15.60 -14.95
N ASN A 114 2.52 15.80 -15.57
CA ASN A 114 3.45 16.85 -15.15
C ASN A 114 2.85 18.23 -15.47
N ILE A 115 2.99 19.21 -14.57
CA ILE A 115 2.55 20.59 -14.84
C ILE A 115 3.32 21.21 -16.02
N ILE A 116 4.56 20.80 -16.24
CA ILE A 116 5.43 21.27 -17.33
C ILE A 116 5.09 20.54 -18.64
N THR A 117 4.72 19.26 -18.58
CA THR A 117 4.31 18.46 -19.74
C THR A 117 2.92 17.86 -19.51
N PRO A 118 1.85 18.67 -19.55
CA PRO A 118 0.51 18.27 -19.12
C PRO A 118 -0.10 17.12 -19.95
N ASP A 119 0.41 16.88 -21.15
CA ASP A 119 -0.06 15.81 -22.02
C ASP A 119 0.61 14.46 -21.77
N LYS A 120 1.62 14.43 -20.88
CA LYS A 120 2.47 13.26 -20.66
C LYS A 120 2.57 12.92 -19.17
N THR A 121 2.35 11.64 -18.88
CA THR A 121 2.55 11.04 -17.57
C THR A 121 3.99 10.60 -17.35
N LEU A 122 4.38 10.41 -16.09
CA LEU A 122 5.70 9.84 -15.79
C LEU A 122 5.84 8.41 -16.34
N PHE A 123 4.76 7.64 -16.42
CA PHE A 123 4.76 6.33 -17.08
C PHE A 123 5.18 6.43 -18.55
N GLU A 124 4.62 7.37 -19.31
CA GLU A 124 5.03 7.62 -20.69
C GLU A 124 6.50 8.02 -20.79
N SER A 125 7.02 8.80 -19.84
CA SER A 125 8.45 9.12 -19.78
C SER A 125 9.33 7.89 -19.54
N LEU A 126 8.90 6.94 -18.71
CA LEU A 126 9.63 5.68 -18.52
C LEU A 126 9.63 4.84 -19.80
N VAL A 127 8.51 4.79 -20.52
CA VAL A 127 8.44 4.05 -21.78
C VAL A 127 9.37 4.64 -22.84
N GLU A 128 9.40 5.97 -22.98
CA GLU A 128 10.35 6.65 -23.86
C GLU A 128 11.81 6.46 -23.43
N PHE A 129 12.07 6.35 -22.12
CA PHE A 129 13.38 5.99 -21.60
C PHE A 129 13.78 4.53 -21.92
N GLY A 130 12.83 3.71 -22.33
CA GLY A 130 13.03 2.36 -22.87
C GLY A 130 12.46 1.23 -22.02
N PHE A 131 11.59 1.53 -21.05
CA PHE A 131 10.83 0.48 -20.36
C PHE A 131 9.76 -0.08 -21.31
N ASN A 132 9.58 -1.41 -21.31
CA ASN A 132 8.47 -2.01 -22.05
C ASN A 132 7.16 -1.83 -21.26
N PRO A 133 6.13 -1.18 -21.83
CA PRO A 133 4.91 -0.83 -21.10
C PRO A 133 4.11 -2.05 -20.64
N LEU A 134 4.06 -3.12 -21.44
CA LEU A 134 3.32 -4.33 -21.12
C LEU A 134 4.01 -5.13 -20.01
N ILE A 135 5.34 -5.27 -20.09
CA ILE A 135 6.15 -5.93 -19.05
C ILE A 135 6.06 -5.14 -17.75
N LEU A 136 6.23 -3.82 -17.80
CA LEU A 136 6.14 -2.96 -16.62
C LEU A 136 4.77 -3.09 -15.93
N PHE A 137 3.68 -3.09 -16.71
CA PHE A 137 2.33 -3.28 -16.16
C PHE A 137 2.15 -4.67 -15.52
N ARG A 138 2.61 -5.73 -16.19
CA ARG A 138 2.54 -7.09 -15.68
C ARG A 138 3.30 -7.23 -14.36
N ASP A 139 4.52 -6.70 -14.29
CA ASP A 139 5.38 -6.86 -13.13
C ASP A 139 4.84 -6.03 -11.94
N ILE A 140 4.34 -4.82 -12.18
CA ILE A 140 3.60 -4.03 -11.18
C ILE A 140 2.35 -4.79 -10.70
N SER A 141 1.55 -5.35 -11.62
CA SER A 141 0.32 -6.06 -11.28
C SER A 141 0.60 -7.28 -10.41
N ASN A 142 1.59 -8.09 -10.80
CA ASN A 142 2.06 -9.25 -10.03
C ASN A 142 2.50 -8.84 -8.62
N ALA A 143 3.30 -7.77 -8.52
CA ALA A 143 3.84 -7.34 -7.23
C ALA A 143 2.76 -6.78 -6.31
N ILE A 144 1.91 -5.85 -6.79
CA ILE A 144 0.94 -5.16 -5.93
C ILE A 144 -0.22 -6.08 -5.52
N ILE A 145 -0.72 -6.93 -6.43
CA ILE A 145 -1.76 -7.91 -6.12
C ILE A 145 -1.20 -9.00 -5.20
N GLY A 146 -0.06 -9.60 -5.58
CA GLY A 146 0.55 -10.68 -4.81
C GLY A 146 0.95 -10.24 -3.40
N SER A 147 1.55 -9.05 -3.26
CA SER A 147 1.93 -8.54 -1.93
C SER A 147 0.71 -8.28 -1.06
N GLN A 148 -0.35 -7.68 -1.59
CA GLN A 148 -1.55 -7.41 -0.79
C GLN A 148 -2.25 -8.71 -0.35
N LEU A 149 -2.32 -9.72 -1.21
CA LEU A 149 -2.86 -11.04 -0.84
C LEU A 149 -2.00 -11.71 0.23
N HIS A 150 -0.68 -11.62 0.11
CA HIS A 150 0.26 -12.14 1.10
C HIS A 150 0.09 -11.46 2.46
N PHE A 151 -0.04 -10.13 2.47
CA PHE A 151 -0.31 -9.34 3.67
C PHE A 151 -1.63 -9.78 4.34
N ILE A 152 -2.70 -9.91 3.56
CA ILE A 152 -3.97 -10.46 4.03
C ILE A 152 -3.78 -11.86 4.64
N ALA A 153 -2.97 -12.74 4.01
CA ALA A 153 -2.70 -14.10 4.49
C ALA A 153 -2.07 -14.09 5.89
N ILE A 154 -1.10 -13.20 6.11
CA ILE A 154 -0.41 -13.04 7.39
C ILE A 154 -1.16 -12.12 8.37
N ARG A 155 -2.40 -11.73 8.03
CA ARG A 155 -3.31 -10.87 8.83
C ARG A 155 -2.80 -9.45 9.07
N TRP A 156 -1.80 -9.02 8.30
CA TRP A 156 -1.29 -7.66 8.30
C TRP A 156 -1.90 -6.91 7.12
N VAL A 157 -2.62 -5.81 7.31
CA VAL A 157 -3.26 -5.10 6.19
C VAL A 157 -2.77 -3.66 6.15
N PRO A 158 -1.64 -3.40 5.47
CA PRO A 158 -1.12 -2.04 5.34
C PRO A 158 -2.05 -1.19 4.46
N ASP A 159 -2.05 0.12 4.70
CA ASP A 159 -2.73 1.07 3.81
C ASP A 159 -1.89 1.31 2.55
N ALA A 160 -2.01 0.40 1.60
CA ALA A 160 -1.19 0.35 0.40
C ALA A 160 -1.64 1.32 -0.71
N HIS A 161 -2.28 2.45 -0.38
CA HIS A 161 -2.73 3.40 -1.41
C HIS A 161 -1.57 4.02 -2.16
N THR A 162 -1.83 4.59 -3.35
CA THR A 162 -0.77 5.02 -4.29
C THR A 162 0.21 6.06 -3.76
N GLN A 163 -0.11 6.81 -2.69
CA GLN A 163 0.84 7.69 -2.02
C GLN A 163 1.73 6.99 -0.97
N ASN A 164 1.35 5.80 -0.48
CA ASN A 164 2.07 5.02 0.54
C ASN A 164 2.94 3.91 -0.05
N ILE A 165 2.91 3.76 -1.38
CA ILE A 165 3.73 2.80 -2.11
C ILE A 165 4.63 3.57 -3.07
N ALA A 166 5.92 3.24 -3.06
CA ALA A 166 6.82 3.53 -4.17
C ALA A 166 7.11 2.25 -4.96
N TYR A 167 7.17 2.39 -6.28
CA TYR A 167 7.69 1.36 -7.17
C TYR A 167 9.20 1.51 -7.24
N LEU A 168 9.92 0.42 -6.96
CA LEU A 168 11.36 0.36 -7.07
C LEU A 168 11.72 -0.09 -8.48
N LEU A 169 12.39 0.79 -9.23
CA LEU A 169 12.81 0.54 -10.60
C LEU A 169 14.33 0.46 -10.67
N ASP A 170 14.84 -0.49 -11.45
CA ASP A 170 16.22 -0.45 -11.90
C ASP A 170 16.25 0.30 -13.23
N MET A 171 16.77 1.54 -13.20
CA MET A 171 16.82 2.40 -14.38
C MET A 171 17.85 1.92 -15.41
N ASN A 172 18.91 1.24 -14.97
CA ASN A 172 19.94 0.70 -15.87
C ASN A 172 19.41 -0.52 -16.62
N ARG A 173 18.73 -1.43 -15.91
CA ARG A 173 18.11 -2.63 -16.48
C ARG A 173 16.73 -2.38 -17.10
N LYS A 174 16.18 -1.18 -16.92
CA LYS A 174 14.87 -0.74 -17.41
C LYS A 174 13.75 -1.70 -16.99
N CYS A 175 13.77 -2.12 -15.73
CA CYS A 175 12.82 -3.07 -15.18
C CYS A 175 12.26 -2.64 -13.83
N PHE A 176 11.07 -3.13 -13.53
CA PHE A 176 10.49 -3.07 -12.20
C PHE A 176 11.11 -4.14 -11.31
N VAL A 177 11.42 -3.80 -10.06
CA VAL A 177 12.08 -4.70 -9.11
C VAL A 177 11.17 -5.04 -7.93
N GLY A 178 10.45 -4.06 -7.38
CA GLY A 178 9.58 -4.33 -6.23
C GLY A 178 8.87 -3.12 -5.68
N LEU A 179 8.38 -3.25 -4.45
CA LEU A 179 7.58 -2.25 -3.76
C LEU A 179 8.28 -1.76 -2.50
N LEU A 180 8.21 -0.46 -2.26
CA LEU A 180 8.58 0.15 -1.00
C LEU A 180 7.33 0.72 -0.33
N LEU A 181 6.96 0.15 0.82
CA LEU A 181 5.85 0.60 1.64
C LEU A 181 6.32 1.67 2.62
N LYS A 182 5.49 2.69 2.82
CA LYS A 182 5.64 3.69 3.87
C LYS A 182 4.29 3.99 4.51
N ASP A 183 4.31 4.73 5.62
CA ASP A 183 3.11 4.99 6.42
C ASP A 183 2.46 3.68 6.92
N SER A 184 3.28 2.69 7.31
CA SER A 184 2.82 1.39 7.80
C SER A 184 1.96 1.50 9.06
N GLU A 185 2.09 2.61 9.81
CA GLU A 185 1.23 2.89 10.96
C GLU A 185 -0.24 3.14 10.61
N CYS A 186 -0.58 3.30 9.33
CA CYS A 186 -1.96 3.46 8.86
C CYS A 186 -2.68 2.13 8.59
N GLU A 187 -2.14 1.01 9.08
CA GLU A 187 -2.79 -0.31 9.05
C GLU A 187 -4.28 -0.26 9.37
N LYS A 188 -5.07 -0.95 8.54
CA LYS A 188 -6.54 -0.88 8.61
C LYS A 188 -7.14 -1.91 9.57
N ASN A 189 -6.31 -2.85 10.02
CA ASN A 189 -6.65 -3.78 11.08
C ASN A 189 -6.44 -3.20 12.50
N LYS A 190 -6.30 -1.87 12.64
CA LYS A 190 -6.39 -1.18 13.96
C LYS A 190 -7.70 -1.44 14.72
N ILE A 191 -8.67 -2.10 14.08
CA ILE A 191 -9.90 -2.61 14.69
C ILE A 191 -9.68 -4.01 15.28
N ILE A 192 -8.67 -4.18 16.14
CA ILE A 192 -8.72 -5.18 17.22
C ILE A 192 -8.15 -4.48 18.46
N SER A 193 -9.06 -3.94 19.24
CA SER A 193 -8.88 -3.42 20.60
C SER A 193 -7.82 -4.18 21.41
N GLY A 194 -6.81 -3.46 21.92
CA GLY A 194 -5.94 -3.96 23.01
C GLY A 194 -4.42 -3.87 22.83
N GLY A 195 -3.90 -3.25 21.78
CA GLY A 195 -2.47 -2.90 21.72
C GLY A 195 -1.51 -4.10 21.64
N LYS A 196 -1.93 -5.21 21.03
CA LYS A 196 -1.03 -6.35 20.77
C LYS A 196 -1.14 -6.83 19.32
N LEU A 197 -0.72 -5.97 18.38
CA LEU A 197 -0.52 -6.36 16.97
C LEU A 197 0.43 -7.60 16.90
N ALA A 198 1.37 -7.72 17.85
CA ALA A 198 2.26 -8.86 17.97
C ALA A 198 1.56 -10.19 18.33
N SER A 199 0.50 -10.20 19.15
CA SER A 199 -0.14 -11.48 19.56
C SER A 199 -1.03 -12.09 18.48
N LEU A 200 -1.43 -11.30 17.49
CA LEU A 200 -2.24 -11.77 16.35
C LEU A 200 -1.39 -12.33 15.22
N ILE A 201 -0.18 -11.78 15.05
CA ILE A 201 0.80 -12.22 14.06
C ILE A 201 1.68 -13.35 14.61
N PHE A 202 1.98 -13.33 15.91
CA PHE A 202 2.75 -14.33 16.64
C PHE A 202 1.89 -14.92 17.77
N PRO A 203 1.01 -15.89 17.49
CA PRO A 203 0.20 -16.52 18.52
C PRO A 203 1.08 -17.40 19.42
N SER A 204 1.51 -16.89 20.57
CA SER A 204 2.10 -17.74 21.62
C SER A 204 1.04 -18.51 22.40
N VAL A 205 -0.22 -18.06 22.33
CA VAL A 205 -1.44 -18.75 22.79
C VAL A 205 -2.55 -18.23 21.88
N THR A 206 -3.15 -19.07 21.05
CA THR A 206 -4.21 -18.67 20.11
C THR A 206 -5.37 -18.03 20.90
N PRO A 207 -5.58 -16.71 20.83
CA PRO A 207 -6.83 -16.16 21.34
C PRO A 207 -7.89 -16.61 20.33
N THR A 208 -8.95 -17.27 20.80
CA THR A 208 -10.13 -17.54 19.99
C THR A 208 -10.67 -16.19 19.51
N GLU A 209 -10.40 -15.82 18.26
CA GLU A 209 -11.01 -14.64 17.63
C GLU A 209 -12.53 -14.83 17.65
N SER A 210 -13.27 -13.82 18.11
CA SER A 210 -14.72 -13.87 18.02
C SER A 210 -15.17 -13.81 16.56
N GLU A 211 -16.29 -14.46 16.24
CA GLU A 211 -16.86 -14.50 14.87
C GLU A 211 -17.08 -13.07 14.31
N HIS A 212 -17.45 -12.12 15.17
CA HIS A 212 -17.68 -10.73 14.77
C HIS A 212 -16.39 -10.01 14.31
N GLN A 213 -15.28 -10.18 15.02
CA GLN A 213 -13.98 -9.62 14.64
C GLN A 213 -13.47 -10.23 13.33
N SER A 214 -13.69 -11.54 13.14
CA SER A 214 -13.31 -12.23 11.92
C SER A 214 -14.06 -11.70 10.68
N THR A 215 -15.36 -11.39 10.83
CA THR A 215 -16.22 -10.86 9.76
C THR A 215 -15.83 -9.44 9.37
N GLN A 216 -15.57 -8.56 10.33
CA GLN A 216 -15.13 -7.18 10.05
C GLN A 216 -13.80 -7.15 9.31
N ARG A 217 -12.83 -8.00 9.70
CA ARG A 217 -11.54 -8.12 9.02
C ARG A 217 -11.70 -8.54 7.56
N ILE A 218 -12.56 -9.52 7.30
CA ILE A 218 -12.88 -9.97 5.93
C ILE A 218 -13.41 -8.81 5.09
N ILE A 219 -14.36 -8.04 5.63
CA ILE A 219 -14.95 -6.90 4.94
C ILE A 219 -13.89 -5.84 4.65
N ILE A 220 -13.09 -5.45 5.66
CA ILE A 220 -12.05 -4.43 5.50
C ILE A 220 -11.01 -4.89 4.47
N SER A 221 -10.55 -6.13 4.56
CA SER A 221 -9.57 -6.69 3.62
C SER A 221 -10.12 -6.71 2.19
N THR A 222 -11.39 -7.09 2.01
CA THR A 222 -12.10 -7.03 0.73
C THR A 222 -12.11 -5.60 0.18
N LEU A 223 -12.63 -4.65 0.96
CA LEU A 223 -12.81 -3.27 0.53
C LEU A 223 -11.48 -2.59 0.19
N TYR A 224 -10.47 -2.77 1.04
CA TYR A 224 -9.15 -2.19 0.81
C TYR A 224 -8.44 -2.83 -0.38
N PHE A 225 -8.54 -4.15 -0.57
CA PHE A 225 -7.98 -4.79 -1.75
C PHE A 225 -8.56 -4.17 -3.03
N HIS A 226 -9.89 -4.05 -3.12
CA HIS A 226 -10.53 -3.50 -4.31
C HIS A 226 -10.26 -2.02 -4.56
N HIS A 227 -10.42 -1.22 -3.51
CA HIS A 227 -10.26 0.22 -3.65
C HIS A 227 -8.81 0.59 -3.91
N THR A 228 -7.91 0.03 -3.10
CA THR A 228 -6.51 0.41 -3.12
C THR A 228 -5.85 -0.20 -4.34
N ILE A 229 -5.94 -1.52 -4.53
CA ILE A 229 -5.17 -2.22 -5.56
C ILE A 229 -5.80 -1.98 -6.93
N TYR A 230 -7.03 -2.43 -7.15
CA TYR A 230 -7.60 -2.32 -8.50
C TYR A 230 -7.92 -0.89 -8.91
N THR A 231 -8.58 -0.12 -8.05
CA THR A 231 -9.05 1.22 -8.45
C THR A 231 -7.91 2.24 -8.49
N LYS A 232 -6.94 2.19 -7.56
CA LYS A 232 -5.88 3.21 -7.50
C LYS A 232 -4.60 2.80 -8.24
N HIS A 233 -4.20 1.52 -8.20
CA HIS A 233 -2.97 1.09 -8.86
C HIS A 233 -3.20 0.56 -10.29
N ILE A 234 -4.11 -0.41 -10.46
CA ILE A 234 -4.25 -1.15 -11.73
C ILE A 234 -5.06 -0.38 -12.78
N GLU A 235 -6.24 0.10 -12.44
CA GLU A 235 -7.18 0.72 -13.39
C GLU A 235 -6.58 1.96 -14.10
N PRO A 236 -5.85 2.88 -13.43
CA PRO A 236 -5.20 4.00 -14.09
C PRO A 236 -4.16 3.59 -15.14
N LEU A 237 -3.33 2.57 -14.85
CA LEU A 237 -2.32 2.05 -15.78
C LEU A 237 -2.98 1.29 -16.93
N ALA A 238 -3.96 0.44 -16.65
CA ALA A 238 -4.75 -0.27 -17.66
C ALA A 238 -5.38 0.71 -18.69
N ARG A 239 -5.96 1.81 -18.20
CA ARG A 239 -6.53 2.85 -19.07
C ARG A 239 -5.47 3.50 -19.95
N LEU A 240 -4.27 3.73 -19.43
CA LEU A 240 -3.16 4.31 -20.18
C LEU A 240 -2.67 3.35 -21.28
N LEU A 241 -2.49 2.06 -20.96
CA LEU A 241 -2.08 1.01 -21.89
C LEU A 241 -3.04 0.89 -23.08
N ASN A 242 -4.33 0.83 -22.80
CA ASN A 242 -5.34 0.75 -23.85
C ASN A 242 -5.39 2.02 -24.71
N LYS A 243 -5.42 3.21 -24.07
CA LYS A 243 -5.63 4.47 -24.81
C LYS A 243 -4.40 4.95 -25.58
N LYS A 244 -3.19 4.76 -25.04
CA LYS A 244 -1.95 5.33 -25.61
C LYS A 244 -1.12 4.30 -26.35
N TYR A 245 -1.11 3.06 -25.89
CA TYR A 245 -0.28 1.99 -26.44
C TYR A 245 -1.10 0.96 -27.22
N HIS A 246 -2.42 1.17 -27.35
CA HIS A 246 -3.35 0.29 -28.08
C HIS A 246 -3.28 -1.18 -27.65
N ILE A 247 -2.91 -1.43 -26.40
CA ILE A 247 -2.90 -2.79 -25.84
C ILE A 247 -4.34 -3.22 -25.61
N SER A 248 -4.67 -4.42 -26.08
CA SER A 248 -6.05 -4.91 -26.01
C SER A 248 -6.54 -5.03 -24.58
N VAL A 249 -7.84 -4.75 -24.37
CA VAL A 249 -8.48 -4.93 -23.06
C VAL A 249 -8.36 -6.38 -22.58
N THR A 250 -8.41 -7.33 -23.51
CA THR A 250 -8.25 -8.77 -23.22
C THR A 250 -6.87 -9.07 -22.65
N ASP A 251 -5.79 -8.53 -23.21
CA ASP A 251 -4.43 -8.76 -22.70
C ASP A 251 -4.26 -8.18 -21.28
N ILE A 252 -4.82 -6.97 -21.06
CA ILE A 252 -4.81 -6.32 -19.75
C ILE A 252 -5.58 -7.14 -18.71
N GLN A 253 -6.76 -7.66 -19.08
CA GLN A 253 -7.57 -8.55 -18.26
C GLN A 253 -6.82 -9.84 -17.93
N THR A 254 -6.22 -10.50 -18.94
CA THR A 254 -5.45 -11.73 -18.76
C THR A 254 -4.27 -11.51 -17.82
N ILE A 255 -3.52 -10.41 -17.97
CA ILE A 255 -2.42 -10.08 -17.05
C ILE A 255 -2.92 -9.93 -15.62
N THR A 256 -3.96 -9.10 -15.41
CA THR A 256 -4.50 -8.82 -14.08
C THR A 256 -5.06 -10.09 -13.42
N HIS A 257 -5.79 -10.89 -14.19
CA HIS A 257 -6.35 -12.17 -13.72
C HIS A 257 -5.24 -13.19 -13.40
N ASN A 258 -4.22 -13.30 -14.25
CA ASN A 258 -3.09 -14.21 -14.01
C ASN A 258 -2.27 -13.80 -12.78
N SER A 259 -2.12 -12.50 -12.49
CA SER A 259 -1.49 -12.03 -11.25
C SER A 259 -2.21 -12.55 -10.01
N LEU A 260 -3.54 -12.59 -10.04
CA LEU A 260 -4.40 -13.10 -8.96
C LEU A 260 -4.33 -14.63 -8.85
N THR A 261 -4.62 -15.33 -9.94
CA THR A 261 -4.73 -16.80 -9.93
C THR A 261 -3.39 -17.49 -9.71
N SER A 262 -2.29 -16.94 -10.25
CA SER A 262 -0.95 -17.48 -10.02
C SER A 262 -0.55 -17.40 -8.55
N TRP A 263 -0.94 -16.33 -7.85
CA TRP A 263 -0.68 -16.22 -6.41
C TRP A 263 -1.50 -17.24 -5.62
N ILE A 264 -2.79 -17.38 -5.93
CA ILE A 264 -3.69 -18.36 -5.29
C ILE A 264 -3.16 -19.78 -5.45
N ALA A 265 -2.78 -20.15 -6.68
CA ALA A 265 -2.25 -21.47 -7.00
C ALA A 265 -0.94 -21.79 -6.25
N LYS A 266 -0.10 -20.79 -6.01
CA LYS A 266 1.15 -20.95 -5.24
C LYS A 266 0.92 -20.97 -3.72
N ASN A 267 -0.21 -20.44 -3.24
CA ASN A 267 -0.50 -20.23 -1.82
C ASN A 267 -1.80 -20.91 -1.38
N ILE A 268 -2.02 -22.16 -1.81
CA ILE A 268 -3.25 -22.93 -1.57
C ILE A 268 -3.63 -22.94 -0.08
N ASN A 269 -2.63 -23.07 0.81
CA ASN A 269 -2.84 -23.14 2.25
C ASN A 269 -3.32 -21.82 2.90
N ALA A 270 -3.20 -20.68 2.21
CA ALA A 270 -3.65 -19.39 2.75
C ALA A 270 -5.19 -19.28 2.79
N ASN A 271 -5.90 -20.01 1.90
CA ASN A 271 -7.35 -20.10 1.84
C ASN A 271 -8.08 -18.72 1.94
N ILE A 272 -7.56 -17.74 1.19
CA ILE A 272 -8.12 -16.38 1.16
C ILE A 272 -9.39 -16.30 0.31
N GLN A 273 -9.44 -17.06 -0.79
CA GLN A 273 -10.53 -17.01 -1.77
C GLN A 273 -11.91 -17.39 -1.19
N HIS A 274 -11.96 -18.26 -0.18
CA HIS A 274 -13.20 -18.64 0.49
C HIS A 274 -13.62 -17.62 1.56
N LYS A 275 -12.79 -16.61 1.83
CA LYS A 275 -12.98 -15.65 2.91
C LYS A 275 -13.18 -14.23 2.42
N ILE A 276 -12.75 -13.87 1.21
CA ILE A 276 -12.73 -12.51 0.70
C ILE A 276 -13.26 -12.49 -0.73
N ASP A 277 -14.11 -11.52 -1.06
CA ASP A 277 -14.48 -11.29 -2.46
C ASP A 277 -13.28 -10.68 -3.21
N LEU A 278 -12.71 -11.43 -4.15
CA LEU A 278 -11.57 -10.98 -4.96
C LEU A 278 -11.99 -10.39 -6.31
N THR A 279 -13.28 -10.48 -6.65
CA THR A 279 -13.83 -10.17 -7.98
C THR A 279 -14.71 -8.92 -8.01
N GLY A 280 -15.21 -8.45 -6.87
CA GLY A 280 -16.08 -7.28 -6.78
C GLY A 280 -15.44 -5.97 -7.26
N ARG A 281 -16.25 -4.93 -7.40
CA ARG A 281 -15.79 -3.56 -7.62
C ARG A 281 -16.45 -2.66 -6.59
N TYR A 282 -15.69 -2.35 -5.55
CA TYR A 282 -16.13 -1.50 -4.45
C TYR A 282 -15.58 -0.09 -4.62
N TYR A 283 -16.46 0.91 -4.49
CA TYR A 283 -16.08 2.31 -4.65
C TYR A 283 -16.23 3.10 -3.36
N GLU A 284 -15.18 3.83 -2.99
CA GLU A 284 -15.21 4.77 -1.87
C GLU A 284 -15.93 6.06 -2.27
N ARG A 285 -17.01 6.40 -1.57
CA ARG A 285 -17.83 7.58 -1.88
C ARG A 285 -17.24 8.89 -1.33
N ASN A 286 -16.01 9.22 -1.69
CA ASN A 286 -15.29 10.41 -1.21
C ASN A 286 -16.08 11.73 -1.27
N LEU A 287 -16.82 11.99 -2.36
CA LEU A 287 -17.65 13.18 -2.47
C LEU A 287 -18.80 13.15 -1.46
N ALA A 288 -19.50 12.02 -1.34
CA ALA A 288 -20.59 11.84 -0.37
C ALA A 288 -20.09 11.94 1.08
N CYS A 289 -18.90 11.41 1.37
CA CYS A 289 -18.26 11.57 2.69
C CYS A 289 -18.09 13.05 3.04
N LYS A 290 -17.65 13.87 2.06
CA LYS A 290 -17.44 15.31 2.24
C LYS A 290 -18.73 16.11 2.32
N THR A 291 -19.74 15.77 1.52
CA THR A 291 -20.96 16.57 1.40
C THR A 291 -22.05 16.18 2.40
N LEU A 292 -22.13 14.91 2.80
CA LEU A 292 -23.28 14.40 3.54
C LEU A 292 -22.98 14.12 5.03
N LYS A 293 -21.73 14.32 5.50
CA LYS A 293 -21.29 14.03 6.88
C LYS A 293 -21.80 12.68 7.40
N ILE A 294 -21.95 11.69 6.51
CA ILE A 294 -22.57 10.42 6.87
C ILE A 294 -21.58 9.72 7.82
N GLY A 295 -22.08 9.29 8.97
CA GLY A 295 -21.27 8.60 9.97
C GLY A 295 -20.77 7.23 9.51
N THR A 296 -19.91 6.62 10.31
CA THR A 296 -19.47 5.21 10.20
C THR A 296 -20.66 4.25 9.98
N PRO A 297 -20.52 3.22 9.13
CA PRO A 297 -19.28 2.61 8.62
C PRO A 297 -18.82 3.16 7.25
N PRO A 298 -17.56 2.89 6.83
CA PRO A 298 -16.98 3.51 5.64
C PRO A 298 -17.81 3.27 4.38
N HIS A 299 -18.02 4.32 3.59
CA HIS A 299 -19.02 4.39 2.53
C HIS A 299 -18.66 3.66 1.23
N TYR A 300 -18.15 2.44 1.34
CA TYR A 300 -17.93 1.58 0.19
C TYR A 300 -19.26 1.00 -0.31
N ARG A 301 -19.46 0.96 -1.62
CA ARG A 301 -20.60 0.29 -2.27
C ARG A 301 -20.08 -0.65 -3.35
N LEU A 302 -20.57 -1.89 -3.36
CA LEU A 302 -20.40 -2.79 -4.49
C LEU A 302 -21.22 -2.24 -5.66
N ILE A 303 -20.57 -2.00 -6.79
CA ILE A 303 -21.23 -1.48 -8.00
C ILE A 303 -21.46 -2.61 -9.00
N SER A 304 -20.46 -3.45 -9.23
CA SER A 304 -20.47 -4.56 -10.18
C SER A 304 -19.30 -5.51 -9.86
N ASN A 305 -19.13 -6.58 -10.62
CA ASN A 305 -17.84 -7.28 -10.67
C ASN A 305 -16.79 -6.41 -11.40
N HIS A 306 -15.51 -6.61 -11.09
CA HIS A 306 -14.41 -5.86 -11.65
C HIS A 306 -14.20 -6.27 -13.11
N LYS A 307 -14.27 -5.30 -14.04
CA LYS A 307 -14.12 -5.58 -15.47
C LYS A 307 -12.74 -6.11 -15.86
N LEU A 308 -11.74 -6.00 -14.98
CA LEU A 308 -10.38 -6.51 -15.22
C LEU A 308 -10.17 -7.96 -14.75
N ILE A 309 -11.18 -8.60 -14.16
CA ILE A 309 -11.04 -9.93 -13.56
C ILE A 309 -12.05 -10.86 -14.24
N LEU A 310 -11.53 -11.89 -14.90
CA LEU A 310 -12.33 -12.99 -15.41
C LEU A 310 -12.83 -13.86 -14.24
N ALA A 311 -13.91 -14.62 -14.44
CA ALA A 311 -14.42 -15.52 -13.41
C ALA A 311 -13.28 -16.43 -12.91
N ILE A 312 -13.10 -16.48 -11.58
CA ILE A 312 -12.10 -17.35 -10.95
C ILE A 312 -12.70 -18.76 -10.93
N PRO A 313 -12.05 -19.75 -11.54
CA PRO A 313 -12.55 -21.13 -11.60
C PRO A 313 -12.55 -21.84 -10.24
#